data_AF-A0A947V3T5-F1
#
_entry.id   AF-A0A947V3T5-F1
#
_cell.length_a   1.000
_cell.length_b   1.000
_cell.length_c   1.000
_cell.angle_alpha   90.00
_cell.angle_beta   90.00
_cell.angle_gamma   90.00
#
_symmetry.space_group_name_H-M   'P 1'
#
loop_
_entity.id
_entity.type
_entity.pdbx_description
1 polymer ?
#
loop_
_entity_poly.entity_id
_entity_poly.type
_entity_poly.pdbx_seq_one_letter_code
_entity_poly.pdbx_strand_id
1 'polypeptide(L)'
;MKRRYLPVSILVLLCGCTPQMRYVAEIPRSLSQQQAFADAAAKQVAQEGDFSVWVFRGRYYVLGTQRAKAALINDPSSLQVKSAPGMGPHGETVEFEADPADPGLTTRLEEQFKGTPLLLKQFEREYYVWKYDNRLFVIGGPESNALFAATKTLPLSKTIFAAGPNEETVIVEAKNNNPDFAERLVERFLASPQLVTQDADYFVWRYRNRLYVMGSPDTSLSFEKTLLIPKSQAFLGAGQKGETVIFETGKDATLLQRLRDKFFSRSSMSALEPDSNR
;
A
#
# COMPACT_ATOMS: atom_id res chain seq x y z
N MET A 1 54.02 29.59 -39.67
CA MET A 1 52.96 28.59 -39.93
C MET A 1 51.59 29.26 -39.76
N LYS A 2 50.86 29.52 -40.84
CA LYS A 2 49.49 30.10 -40.81
C LYS A 2 48.49 28.98 -41.15
N ARG A 3 47.63 28.59 -40.20
CA ARG A 3 46.51 27.66 -40.47
C ARG A 3 45.30 28.47 -40.91
N ARG A 4 44.78 28.15 -42.10
CA ARG A 4 43.51 28.67 -42.63
C ARG A 4 42.39 27.73 -42.16
N TYR A 5 41.32 28.28 -41.60
CA TYR A 5 40.08 27.55 -41.32
C TYR A 5 39.14 27.70 -42.53
N LEU A 6 38.57 26.58 -42.98
CA LEU A 6 37.46 26.55 -43.94
C LEU A 6 36.14 26.47 -43.16
N PRO A 7 35.07 27.16 -43.59
CA PRO A 7 33.76 27.05 -42.96
C PRO A 7 33.03 25.79 -43.44
N VAL A 8 32.56 24.98 -42.48
CA VAL A 8 31.64 23.87 -42.72
C VAL A 8 30.22 24.43 -42.76
N SER A 9 29.52 24.23 -43.87
CA SER A 9 28.09 24.54 -44.00
C SER A 9 27.28 23.29 -43.63
N ILE A 10 26.40 23.42 -42.65
CA ILE A 10 25.47 22.36 -42.22
C ILE A 10 24.13 22.60 -42.93
N LEU A 11 23.74 21.64 -43.77
CA LEU A 11 22.44 21.58 -44.44
C LEU A 11 21.43 20.93 -43.48
N VAL A 12 20.43 21.69 -43.02
CA VAL A 12 19.32 21.17 -42.20
C VAL A 12 18.15 20.79 -43.11
N LEU A 13 17.89 19.49 -43.23
CA LEU A 13 16.71 18.95 -43.87
C LEU A 13 15.53 18.95 -42.88
N LEU A 14 14.52 19.78 -43.14
CA LEU A 14 13.25 19.78 -42.42
C LEU A 14 12.35 18.69 -43.02
N CYS A 15 12.13 17.61 -42.27
CA CYS A 15 11.18 16.56 -42.61
C CYS A 15 9.80 16.92 -42.01
N GLY A 16 8.81 17.14 -42.86
CA GLY A 16 7.44 17.42 -42.47
C GLY A 16 6.70 16.15 -42.02
N CYS A 17 6.23 16.13 -40.78
CA CYS A 17 5.26 15.16 -40.27
C CYS A 17 3.95 15.90 -39.97
N THR A 18 2.92 15.66 -40.79
CA THR A 18 1.53 15.99 -40.47
C THR A 18 0.93 14.92 -39.56
N PRO A 19 0.32 15.27 -38.41
CA PRO A 19 -0.43 14.30 -37.62
C PRO A 19 -1.84 14.10 -38.20
N GLN A 20 -2.12 12.89 -38.68
CA GLN A 20 -3.49 12.41 -38.91
C GLN A 20 -4.17 12.18 -37.55
N MET A 21 -5.15 13.02 -37.24
CA MET A 21 -6.09 12.83 -36.13
C MET A 21 -6.98 11.62 -36.43
N ARG A 22 -6.76 10.49 -35.76
CA ARG A 22 -7.72 9.37 -35.71
C ARG A 22 -8.66 9.60 -34.52
N TYR A 23 -9.95 9.71 -34.83
CA TYR A 23 -11.03 9.58 -33.84
C TYR A 23 -10.94 8.18 -33.20
N VAL A 24 -10.74 8.14 -31.89
CA VAL A 24 -10.88 6.92 -31.08
C VAL A 24 -12.30 6.89 -30.57
N ALA A 25 -13.04 5.85 -30.95
CA ALA A 25 -14.39 5.58 -30.47
C ALA A 25 -14.41 5.51 -28.93
N GLU A 26 -15.41 6.15 -28.32
CA GLU A 26 -15.66 6.11 -26.89
C GLU A 26 -15.95 4.68 -26.45
N ILE A 27 -15.09 4.13 -25.58
CA ILE A 27 -15.38 2.89 -24.86
C ILE A 27 -16.31 3.27 -23.69
N PRO A 28 -17.55 2.75 -23.61
CA PRO A 28 -18.36 2.92 -22.42
C PRO A 28 -17.73 2.10 -21.28
N ARG A 29 -17.06 2.76 -20.34
CA ARG A 29 -16.60 2.14 -19.09
C ARG A 29 -17.49 2.60 -17.94
N SER A 30 -18.53 1.81 -17.68
CA SER A 30 -19.28 1.78 -16.42
C SER A 30 -19.82 0.37 -16.26
N LEU A 31 -19.55 -0.29 -15.13
CA LEU A 31 -19.79 -1.70 -14.70
C LEU A 31 -18.58 -2.66 -14.69
N SER A 32 -17.61 -2.54 -15.59
CA SER A 32 -16.53 -3.56 -15.71
C SER A 32 -15.47 -3.56 -14.60
N GLN A 33 -15.36 -2.51 -13.77
CA GLN A 33 -14.26 -2.35 -12.80
C GLN A 33 -14.61 -2.78 -11.36
N GLN A 34 -15.87 -2.68 -10.95
CA GLN A 34 -16.34 -3.44 -9.78
C GLN A 34 -16.25 -4.94 -10.06
N GLN A 35 -16.44 -5.37 -11.31
CA GLN A 35 -16.16 -6.72 -11.76
C GLN A 35 -14.67 -7.07 -11.70
N ALA A 36 -13.75 -6.21 -12.14
CA ALA A 36 -12.31 -6.49 -12.01
C ALA A 36 -11.83 -6.67 -10.55
N PHE A 37 -12.42 -5.95 -9.58
CA PHE A 37 -12.19 -6.19 -8.16
C PHE A 37 -12.92 -7.44 -7.66
N ALA A 38 -14.12 -7.73 -8.20
CA ALA A 38 -14.84 -8.95 -7.90
C ALA A 38 -14.08 -10.20 -8.39
N ASP A 39 -13.33 -10.09 -9.48
CA ASP A 39 -12.64 -11.19 -10.17
C ASP A 39 -11.18 -11.38 -9.69
N ALA A 40 -10.69 -10.54 -8.78
CA ALA A 40 -9.35 -10.69 -8.22
C ALA A 40 -9.27 -11.99 -7.39
N ALA A 41 -8.50 -12.98 -7.86
CA ALA A 41 -8.30 -14.24 -7.16
C ALA A 41 -7.72 -14.01 -5.76
N ALA A 42 -8.16 -14.82 -4.79
CA ALA A 42 -7.60 -14.80 -3.45
C ALA A 42 -6.10 -15.14 -3.50
N LYS A 43 -5.28 -14.33 -2.83
CA LYS A 43 -3.82 -14.51 -2.77
C LYS A 43 -3.38 -14.77 -1.34
N GLN A 44 -2.71 -15.90 -1.12
CA GLN A 44 -2.08 -16.17 0.17
C GLN A 44 -0.86 -15.26 0.35
N VAL A 45 -0.77 -14.60 1.51
CA VAL A 45 0.31 -13.65 1.85
C VAL A 45 1.15 -14.10 3.05
N ALA A 46 0.63 -15.01 3.88
CA ALA A 46 1.39 -15.65 4.95
C ALA A 46 0.86 -17.05 5.27
N GLN A 47 1.72 -17.91 5.84
CA GLN A 47 1.37 -19.23 6.34
C GLN A 47 2.24 -19.60 7.53
N GLU A 48 1.63 -20.15 8.57
CA GLU A 48 2.32 -20.66 9.77
C GLU A 48 1.56 -21.89 10.30
N GLY A 49 2.02 -23.09 9.94
CA GLY A 49 1.29 -24.33 10.21
C GLY A 49 -0.05 -24.39 9.46
N ASP A 50 -1.14 -24.65 10.18
CA ASP A 50 -2.51 -24.69 9.64
C ASP A 50 -3.12 -23.29 9.44
N PHE A 51 -2.55 -22.27 10.06
CA PHE A 51 -2.94 -20.88 9.89
C PHE A 51 -2.43 -20.29 8.57
N SER A 52 -3.29 -19.54 7.89
CA SER A 52 -2.97 -18.87 6.64
C SER A 52 -3.65 -17.51 6.56
N VAL A 53 -2.94 -16.53 6.02
CA VAL A 53 -3.45 -15.18 5.76
C VAL A 53 -3.61 -15.01 4.25
N TRP A 54 -4.79 -14.59 3.84
CA TRP A 54 -5.15 -14.35 2.45
C TRP A 54 -5.58 -12.92 2.24
N VAL A 55 -5.35 -12.38 1.06
CA VAL A 55 -5.92 -11.10 0.61
C VAL A 55 -6.92 -11.40 -0.51
N PHE A 56 -8.16 -10.94 -0.32
CA PHE A 56 -9.22 -11.08 -1.31
C PHE A 56 -10.09 -9.82 -1.28
N ARG A 57 -10.28 -9.19 -2.45
CA ARG A 57 -11.08 -7.96 -2.62
C ARG A 57 -10.73 -6.84 -1.62
N GLY A 58 -9.44 -6.67 -1.32
CA GLY A 58 -8.94 -5.63 -0.41
C GLY A 58 -9.19 -5.90 1.08
N ARG A 59 -9.59 -7.12 1.46
CA ARG A 59 -9.70 -7.56 2.85
C ARG A 59 -8.69 -8.67 3.14
N TYR A 60 -8.29 -8.76 4.39
CA TYR A 60 -7.50 -9.87 4.90
C TYR A 60 -8.43 -10.95 5.43
N TYR A 61 -8.13 -12.21 5.12
CA TYR A 61 -8.83 -13.38 5.64
C TYR A 61 -7.84 -14.25 6.39
N VAL A 62 -8.16 -14.59 7.63
CA VAL A 62 -7.30 -15.41 8.50
C VAL A 62 -8.00 -16.74 8.75
N LEU A 63 -7.46 -17.80 8.16
CA LEU A 63 -8.10 -19.10 8.05
C LEU A 63 -7.20 -20.21 8.61
N GLY A 64 -7.77 -21.04 9.49
CA GLY A 64 -7.12 -22.20 10.11
C GLY A 64 -7.51 -23.55 9.49
N THR A 65 -8.72 -23.69 8.91
CA THR A 65 -9.16 -24.99 8.37
C THR A 65 -9.04 -25.09 6.85
N GLN A 66 -8.85 -26.31 6.33
CA GLN A 66 -8.83 -26.56 4.88
C GLN A 66 -10.19 -26.28 4.22
N ARG A 67 -11.28 -26.52 4.96
CA ARG A 67 -12.65 -26.20 4.54
C ARG A 67 -12.81 -24.70 4.26
N ALA A 68 -12.38 -23.86 5.21
CA ALA A 68 -12.44 -22.42 5.06
C ALA A 68 -11.57 -21.89 3.90
N LYS A 69 -10.36 -22.44 3.74
CA LYS A 69 -9.48 -22.09 2.60
C LYS A 69 -10.12 -22.42 1.27
N ALA A 70 -10.73 -23.61 1.15
CA ALA A 70 -11.47 -24.01 -0.04
C ALA A 70 -12.72 -23.15 -0.27
N ALA A 71 -13.44 -22.78 0.79
CA ALA A 71 -14.59 -21.89 0.71
C ALA A 71 -14.20 -20.50 0.18
N LEU A 72 -13.12 -19.89 0.68
CA LEU A 72 -12.63 -18.59 0.18
C LEU A 72 -12.35 -18.61 -1.34
N ILE A 73 -11.91 -19.74 -1.88
CA ILE A 73 -11.58 -19.86 -3.31
C ILE A 73 -12.84 -20.12 -4.16
N ASN A 74 -13.74 -21.00 -3.68
CA ASN A 74 -14.85 -21.52 -4.50
C ASN A 74 -16.17 -20.77 -4.27
N ASP A 75 -16.47 -20.42 -3.02
CA ASP A 75 -17.68 -19.71 -2.63
C ASP A 75 -17.42 -18.90 -1.35
N PRO A 76 -16.83 -17.70 -1.46
CA PRO A 76 -16.54 -16.84 -0.31
C PRO A 76 -17.77 -16.50 0.54
N SER A 77 -18.97 -16.57 -0.04
CA SER A 77 -20.22 -16.25 0.68
C SER A 77 -20.62 -17.33 1.68
N SER A 78 -20.11 -18.56 1.50
CA SER A 78 -20.31 -19.67 2.44
C SER A 78 -19.41 -19.59 3.69
N LEU A 79 -18.40 -18.71 3.68
CA LEU A 79 -17.42 -18.61 4.75
C LEU A 79 -18.02 -17.94 5.99
N GLN A 80 -17.95 -18.61 7.12
CA GLN A 80 -18.30 -18.02 8.41
C GLN A 80 -17.10 -17.25 8.95
N VAL A 81 -17.27 -15.95 9.14
CA VAL A 81 -16.21 -15.06 9.60
C VAL A 81 -16.69 -14.10 10.68
N LYS A 82 -15.76 -13.66 11.50
CA LYS A 82 -15.89 -12.51 12.39
C LYS A 82 -15.01 -11.37 11.85
N SER A 83 -15.62 -10.22 11.60
CA SER A 83 -14.91 -9.04 11.13
C SER A 83 -14.23 -8.28 12.28
N ALA A 84 -12.99 -7.88 12.07
CA ALA A 84 -12.25 -6.98 12.95
C ALA A 84 -11.74 -5.76 12.14
N PRO A 85 -12.45 -4.62 12.18
CA PRO A 85 -12.06 -3.43 11.45
C PRO A 85 -10.76 -2.84 12.01
N GLY A 86 -9.89 -2.33 11.12
CA GLY A 86 -8.65 -1.66 11.51
C GLY A 86 -7.49 -2.58 11.89
N MET A 87 -7.68 -3.91 11.90
CA MET A 87 -6.63 -4.86 12.23
C MET A 87 -5.65 -5.13 11.07
N GLY A 88 -5.97 -4.71 9.85
CA GLY A 88 -5.09 -4.86 8.69
C GLY A 88 -3.83 -3.99 8.79
N PRO A 89 -2.75 -4.32 8.05
CA PRO A 89 -1.49 -3.59 8.11
C PRO A 89 -1.60 -2.10 7.72
N HIS A 90 -2.61 -1.72 6.93
CA HIS A 90 -2.93 -0.34 6.55
C HIS A 90 -4.33 0.08 7.06
N GLY A 91 -4.80 -0.54 8.15
CA GLY A 91 -6.10 -0.26 8.76
C GLY A 91 -7.29 -0.93 8.06
N GLU A 92 -7.05 -1.92 7.20
CA GLU A 92 -8.10 -2.69 6.55
C GLU A 92 -8.89 -3.54 7.57
N THR A 93 -10.05 -4.04 7.14
CA THR A 93 -10.78 -5.06 7.91
C THR A 93 -10.14 -6.42 7.72
N VAL A 94 -9.97 -7.15 8.82
CA VAL A 94 -9.54 -8.55 8.85
C VAL A 94 -10.74 -9.43 9.18
N GLU A 95 -10.99 -10.43 8.36
CA GLU A 95 -12.04 -11.42 8.55
C GLU A 95 -11.40 -12.70 9.12
N PHE A 96 -11.77 -13.07 10.34
CA PHE A 96 -11.26 -14.27 11.00
C PHE A 96 -12.25 -15.41 10.83
N GLU A 97 -11.77 -16.61 10.48
CA GLU A 97 -12.60 -17.80 10.45
C GLU A 97 -13.32 -17.99 11.81
N ALA A 98 -14.62 -18.28 11.71
CA ALA A 98 -15.46 -18.63 12.83
C ALA A 98 -16.02 -20.04 12.61
N ASP A 99 -15.93 -20.89 13.62
CA ASP A 99 -16.53 -22.23 13.60
C ASP A 99 -17.41 -22.41 14.84
N PRO A 100 -18.73 -22.61 14.70
CA PRO A 100 -19.61 -22.89 15.82
C PRO A 100 -19.23 -24.14 16.62
N ALA A 101 -18.54 -25.10 15.99
CA ALA A 101 -18.04 -26.31 16.67
C ALA A 101 -16.78 -26.05 17.51
N ASP A 102 -16.09 -24.93 17.27
CA ASP A 102 -14.89 -24.52 18.02
C ASP A 102 -14.94 -23.00 18.28
N PRO A 103 -15.67 -22.57 19.32
CA PRO A 103 -15.82 -21.15 19.66
C PRO A 103 -14.49 -20.44 19.99
N GLY A 104 -13.43 -21.20 20.31
CA GLY A 104 -12.10 -20.64 20.60
C GLY A 104 -11.25 -20.38 19.35
N LEU A 105 -11.66 -20.87 18.18
CA LEU A 105 -10.88 -20.77 16.94
C LEU A 105 -10.56 -19.32 16.58
N THR A 106 -11.59 -18.46 16.56
CA THR A 106 -11.42 -17.06 16.18
C THR A 106 -10.43 -16.32 17.07
N THR A 107 -10.51 -16.50 18.39
CA THR A 107 -9.56 -15.87 19.33
C THR A 107 -8.13 -16.34 19.08
N ARG A 108 -7.91 -17.63 18.86
CA ARG A 108 -6.57 -18.17 18.55
C ARG A 108 -6.03 -17.62 17.23
N LEU A 109 -6.88 -17.48 16.22
CA LEU A 109 -6.50 -16.88 14.94
C LEU A 109 -6.19 -15.38 15.07
N GLU A 110 -6.94 -14.63 15.89
CA GLU A 110 -6.66 -13.23 16.21
C GLU A 110 -5.30 -13.06 16.90
N GLU A 111 -5.01 -13.89 17.91
CA GLU A 111 -3.73 -13.89 18.63
C GLU A 111 -2.58 -14.26 17.70
N GLN A 112 -2.74 -15.31 16.89
CA GLN A 112 -1.73 -15.74 15.94
C GLN A 112 -1.45 -14.66 14.89
N PHE A 113 -2.49 -14.03 14.33
CA PHE A 113 -2.34 -12.95 13.36
C PHE A 113 -1.57 -11.75 13.91
N LYS A 114 -1.83 -11.34 15.15
CA LYS A 114 -1.06 -10.28 15.83
C LYS A 114 0.43 -10.64 15.95
N GLY A 115 0.74 -11.93 16.12
CA GLY A 115 2.09 -12.47 16.22
C GLY A 115 2.77 -12.82 14.88
N THR A 116 2.09 -12.64 13.74
CA THR A 116 2.63 -12.97 12.41
C THR A 116 3.15 -11.71 11.71
N PRO A 117 4.43 -11.66 11.30
CA PRO A 117 4.93 -10.56 10.48
C PRO A 117 4.31 -10.61 9.08
N LEU A 118 3.86 -9.45 8.57
CA LEU A 118 3.24 -9.33 7.25
C LEU A 118 4.17 -8.60 6.28
N LEU A 119 4.54 -9.26 5.18
CA LEU A 119 5.31 -8.62 4.11
C LEU A 119 4.40 -7.66 3.33
N LEU A 120 4.66 -6.36 3.45
CA LEU A 120 3.89 -5.30 2.78
C LEU A 120 4.40 -5.05 1.37
N LYS A 121 5.72 -4.96 1.21
CA LYS A 121 6.34 -4.57 -0.05
C LYS A 121 7.65 -5.30 -0.28
N GLN A 122 7.87 -5.65 -1.54
CA GLN A 122 9.15 -6.14 -2.05
C GLN A 122 9.52 -5.30 -3.26
N PHE A 123 10.63 -4.58 -3.18
CA PHE A 123 11.09 -3.71 -4.26
C PHE A 123 12.26 -4.36 -4.99
N GLU A 124 12.01 -5.00 -6.14
CA GLU A 124 13.01 -5.55 -7.08
C GLU A 124 14.22 -6.27 -6.44
N ARG A 125 14.02 -6.94 -5.30
CA ARG A 125 15.05 -7.57 -4.44
C ARG A 125 16.02 -6.60 -3.75
N GLU A 126 15.85 -5.30 -3.91
CA GLU A 126 16.63 -4.28 -3.22
C GLU A 126 16.31 -4.25 -1.73
N TYR A 127 15.02 -4.22 -1.39
CA TYR A 127 14.58 -4.25 -0.01
C TYR A 127 13.16 -4.79 0.16
N TYR A 128 12.84 -5.15 1.40
CA TYR A 128 11.59 -5.71 1.88
C TYR A 128 11.06 -4.81 2.99
N VAL A 129 9.74 -4.62 3.02
CA VAL A 129 9.06 -3.88 4.09
C VAL A 129 8.08 -4.82 4.77
N TRP A 130 8.28 -5.07 6.05
CA TRP A 130 7.39 -5.88 6.87
C TRP A 130 6.66 -5.04 7.91
N LYS A 131 5.43 -5.40 8.25
CA LYS A 131 4.71 -4.92 9.42
C LYS A 131 4.73 -6.00 10.49
N TYR A 132 5.17 -5.66 11.69
CA TYR A 132 5.16 -6.56 12.84
C TYR A 132 5.17 -5.76 14.14
N ASP A 133 4.35 -6.14 15.13
CA ASP A 133 4.26 -5.47 16.45
C ASP A 133 4.07 -3.94 16.36
N ASN A 134 3.19 -3.49 15.45
CA ASN A 134 2.98 -2.07 15.13
C ASN A 134 4.25 -1.30 14.68
N ARG A 135 5.26 -1.99 14.14
CA ARG A 135 6.49 -1.41 13.58
C ARG A 135 6.64 -1.80 12.13
N LEU A 136 7.40 -0.99 11.40
CA LEU A 136 7.83 -1.31 10.05
C LEU A 136 9.29 -1.74 10.05
N PHE A 137 9.59 -2.88 9.44
CA PHE A 137 10.95 -3.38 9.28
C PHE A 137 11.38 -3.24 7.83
N VAL A 138 12.46 -2.49 7.58
CA VAL A 138 13.04 -2.26 6.25
C VAL A 138 14.33 -3.05 6.13
N ILE A 139 14.33 -4.07 5.29
CA ILE A 139 15.38 -5.09 5.21
C ILE A 139 15.96 -5.10 3.80
N GLY A 140 17.27 -4.91 3.64
CA GLY A 140 17.93 -4.69 2.36
C GLY A 140 18.59 -5.91 1.73
N GLY A 141 18.23 -7.13 2.14
CA GLY A 141 18.81 -8.35 1.57
C GLY A 141 17.94 -9.59 1.75
N PRO A 142 17.97 -10.55 0.81
CA PRO A 142 17.17 -11.77 0.88
C PRO A 142 17.52 -12.67 2.06
N GLU A 143 18.80 -12.75 2.44
CA GLU A 143 19.26 -13.54 3.59
C GLU A 143 18.71 -12.99 4.91
N SER A 144 18.89 -11.69 5.16
CA SER A 144 18.32 -10.99 6.33
C SER A 144 16.79 -11.04 6.34
N ASN A 145 16.17 -11.00 5.16
CA ASN A 145 14.72 -11.14 5.01
C ASN A 145 14.24 -12.53 5.43
N ALA A 146 14.92 -13.59 4.97
CA ALA A 146 14.61 -14.97 5.37
C ALA A 146 14.83 -15.18 6.87
N LEU A 147 15.92 -14.62 7.42
CA LEU A 147 16.19 -14.65 8.85
C LEU A 147 15.07 -13.96 9.65
N PHE A 148 14.69 -12.75 9.25
CA PHE A 148 13.61 -12.01 9.91
C PHE A 148 12.27 -12.74 9.83
N ALA A 149 11.93 -13.35 8.70
CA ALA A 149 10.71 -14.15 8.57
C ALA A 149 10.68 -15.32 9.57
N ALA A 150 11.83 -15.90 9.91
CA ALA A 150 11.95 -17.00 10.87
C ALA A 150 12.04 -16.54 12.33
N THR A 151 12.84 -15.50 12.63
CA THR A 151 13.18 -15.10 14.00
C THR A 151 12.44 -13.87 14.48
N LYS A 152 11.78 -13.13 13.58
CA LYS A 152 11.08 -11.87 13.85
C LYS A 152 11.99 -10.78 14.45
N THR A 153 13.30 -10.90 14.22
CA THR A 153 14.34 -10.01 14.78
C THR A 153 15.42 -9.69 13.75
N LEU A 154 16.03 -8.51 13.87
CA LEU A 154 17.19 -8.10 13.08
C LEU A 154 18.44 -8.07 13.97
N PRO A 155 19.55 -8.72 13.60
CA PRO A 155 20.77 -8.73 14.41
C PRO A 155 21.33 -7.33 14.68
N LEU A 156 21.28 -6.46 13.65
CA LEU A 156 21.74 -5.09 13.71
C LEU A 156 20.69 -4.21 13.05
N SER A 157 20.30 -3.13 13.73
CA SER A 157 19.30 -2.23 13.20
C SER A 157 19.47 -0.79 13.69
N LYS A 158 18.91 0.13 12.91
CA LYS A 158 18.70 1.53 13.26
C LYS A 158 17.20 1.75 13.48
N THR A 159 16.83 2.40 14.58
CA THR A 159 15.43 2.71 14.89
C THR A 159 15.15 4.18 14.59
N ILE A 160 14.03 4.45 13.90
CA ILE A 160 13.54 5.79 13.61
C ILE A 160 12.09 5.89 14.08
N PHE A 161 11.86 6.76 15.06
CA PHE A 161 10.54 6.97 15.64
C PHE A 161 9.66 7.80 14.72
N ALA A 162 8.38 7.43 14.64
CA ALA A 162 7.34 8.15 13.88
C ALA A 162 7.68 8.40 12.39
N ALA A 163 8.44 7.48 11.77
CA ALA A 163 8.82 7.56 10.37
C ALA A 163 7.91 6.75 9.43
N GLY A 164 7.02 5.93 9.98
CA GLY A 164 6.01 5.20 9.21
C GLY A 164 4.87 6.10 8.68
N PRO A 165 4.10 5.62 7.68
CA PRO A 165 2.96 6.34 7.12
C PRO A 165 1.87 6.66 8.15
N ASN A 166 1.70 5.81 9.17
CA ASN A 166 0.81 5.98 10.31
C ASN A 166 1.60 6.26 11.60
N GLU A 167 2.73 6.97 11.48
CA GLU A 167 3.61 7.33 12.61
C GLU A 167 4.25 6.14 13.32
N GLU A 168 4.38 5.02 12.62
CA GLU A 168 4.97 3.84 13.23
C GLU A 168 6.47 4.02 13.42
N THR A 169 7.01 3.23 14.34
CA THR A 169 8.45 3.10 14.45
C THR A 169 8.96 2.29 13.27
N VAL A 170 9.98 2.81 12.58
CA VAL A 170 10.66 2.14 11.48
C VAL A 170 12.00 1.59 11.99
N ILE A 171 12.18 0.28 11.87
CA ILE A 171 13.41 -0.44 12.20
C ILE A 171 14.08 -0.81 10.88
N VAL A 172 15.27 -0.29 10.65
CA VAL A 172 16.01 -0.47 9.39
C VAL A 172 17.22 -1.35 9.63
N GLU A 173 17.44 -2.35 8.78
CA GLU A 173 18.63 -3.20 8.82
C GLU A 173 19.92 -2.37 8.75
N ALA A 174 20.87 -2.69 9.62
CA ALA A 174 22.22 -2.11 9.61
C ALA A 174 23.28 -3.20 9.38
N LYS A 175 24.48 -2.81 8.96
CA LYS A 175 25.60 -3.74 8.72
C LYS A 175 26.88 -3.21 9.36
N ASN A 176 27.57 -4.07 10.12
CA ASN A 176 28.83 -3.71 10.78
C ASN A 176 29.92 -3.21 9.81
N ASN A 177 29.96 -3.77 8.61
CA ASN A 177 30.96 -3.45 7.58
C ASN A 177 30.49 -2.39 6.57
N ASN A 178 29.32 -1.78 6.75
CA ASN A 178 28.77 -0.77 5.85
C ASN A 178 27.88 0.21 6.64
N PRO A 179 28.46 1.22 7.30
CA PRO A 179 27.72 2.14 8.16
C PRO A 179 26.63 2.92 7.40
N ASP A 180 26.86 3.20 6.11
CA ASP A 180 25.91 3.93 5.25
C ASP A 180 24.75 3.06 4.76
N PHE A 181 24.76 1.75 5.02
CA PHE A 181 23.74 0.82 4.54
C PHE A 181 22.34 1.18 5.06
N ALA A 182 22.23 1.46 6.37
CA ALA A 182 20.97 1.85 6.98
C ALA A 182 20.46 3.17 6.40
N GLU A 183 21.33 4.18 6.21
CA GLU A 183 20.93 5.48 5.67
C GLU A 183 20.40 5.38 4.24
N ARG A 184 21.03 4.57 3.38
CA ARG A 184 20.53 4.34 2.02
C ARG A 184 19.15 3.66 2.02
N LEU A 185 18.92 2.72 2.95
CA LEU A 185 17.60 2.09 3.08
C LEU A 185 16.54 3.08 3.59
N VAL A 186 16.89 3.92 4.56
CA VAL A 186 16.02 4.99 5.07
C VAL A 186 15.65 5.95 3.94
N GLU A 187 16.64 6.43 3.19
CA GLU A 187 16.43 7.33 2.06
C GLU A 187 15.48 6.71 1.03
N ARG A 188 15.73 5.47 0.61
CA ARG A 188 14.87 4.75 -0.36
C ARG A 188 13.46 4.55 0.16
N PHE A 189 13.30 4.16 1.42
CA PHE A 189 12.00 3.95 2.05
C PHE A 189 11.20 5.25 2.11
N LEU A 190 11.80 6.34 2.63
CA LEU A 190 11.15 7.64 2.77
C LEU A 190 10.93 8.36 1.43
N ALA A 191 11.75 8.07 0.42
CA ALA A 191 11.60 8.56 -0.94
C ALA A 191 10.60 7.74 -1.78
N SER A 192 10.01 6.68 -1.23
CA SER A 192 8.98 5.89 -1.89
C SER A 192 7.58 6.31 -1.43
N PRO A 193 6.55 6.23 -2.30
CA PRO A 193 5.18 6.45 -1.87
C PRO A 193 4.75 5.34 -0.91
N GLN A 194 4.12 5.72 0.19
CA GLN A 194 3.69 4.81 1.25
C GLN A 194 2.16 4.77 1.31
N LEU A 195 1.58 3.58 1.23
CA LEU A 195 0.14 3.41 1.43
C LEU A 195 -0.18 3.58 2.92
N VAL A 196 -1.00 4.59 3.23
CA VAL A 196 -1.42 4.94 4.59
C VAL A 196 -2.68 4.17 4.95
N THR A 197 -3.66 4.21 4.04
CA THR A 197 -4.98 3.64 4.24
C THR A 197 -5.48 3.04 2.95
N GLN A 198 -6.07 1.86 3.06
CA GLN A 198 -6.84 1.23 2.00
C GLN A 198 -8.24 0.91 2.53
N ASP A 199 -9.24 1.52 1.90
CA ASP A 199 -10.64 1.28 2.18
C ASP A 199 -11.33 0.71 0.93
N ALA A 200 -12.58 0.26 1.05
CA ALA A 200 -13.37 -0.21 -0.07
C ALA A 200 -13.60 0.89 -1.12
N ASP A 201 -13.62 2.15 -0.67
CA ASP A 201 -13.97 3.30 -1.51
C ASP A 201 -12.77 4.14 -1.98
N TYR A 202 -11.64 4.08 -1.26
CA TYR A 202 -10.51 4.95 -1.55
C TYR A 202 -9.18 4.43 -0.99
N PHE A 203 -8.10 4.98 -1.53
CA PHE A 203 -6.72 4.74 -1.14
C PHE A 203 -6.11 6.07 -0.72
N VAL A 204 -5.32 6.05 0.35
CA VAL A 204 -4.54 7.22 0.81
C VAL A 204 -3.08 6.86 0.75
N TRP A 205 -2.31 7.60 -0.03
CA TRP A 205 -0.87 7.48 -0.09
C TRP A 205 -0.19 8.70 0.51
N ARG A 206 0.93 8.50 1.21
CA ARG A 206 1.81 9.55 1.71
C ARG A 206 3.06 9.60 0.86
N TYR A 207 3.39 10.78 0.34
CA TYR A 207 4.60 11.01 -0.43
C TYR A 207 5.06 12.46 -0.29
N ARG A 208 6.33 12.67 0.10
CA ARG A 208 6.94 14.02 0.28
C ARG A 208 6.08 14.99 1.11
N ASN A 209 5.61 14.53 2.28
CA ASN A 209 4.74 15.29 3.19
C ASN A 209 3.41 15.75 2.57
N ARG A 210 2.87 14.94 1.65
CA ARG A 210 1.56 15.15 1.04
C ARG A 210 0.76 13.86 1.10
N LEU A 211 -0.56 14.00 1.22
CA LEU A 211 -1.51 12.91 1.15
C LEU A 211 -2.19 12.91 -0.21
N TYR A 212 -2.28 11.74 -0.83
CA TYR A 212 -2.86 11.52 -2.15
C TYR A 212 -4.06 10.58 -1.97
N VAL A 213 -5.26 11.10 -2.19
CA VAL A 213 -6.53 10.38 -1.98
C VAL A 213 -7.11 10.01 -3.34
N MET A 214 -7.21 8.72 -3.61
CA MET A 214 -7.64 8.17 -4.89
C MET A 214 -8.85 7.27 -4.69
N GLY A 215 -9.87 7.40 -5.52
CA GLY A 215 -11.05 6.53 -5.49
C GLY A 215 -10.93 5.34 -6.44
N SER A 216 -10.03 5.42 -7.41
CA SER A 216 -9.81 4.34 -8.38
C SER A 216 -8.58 3.49 -8.00
N PRO A 217 -8.72 2.16 -7.95
CA PRO A 217 -7.57 1.28 -7.74
C PRO A 217 -6.55 1.30 -8.88
N ASP A 218 -6.98 1.53 -10.12
CA ASP A 218 -6.06 1.69 -11.27
C ASP A 218 -5.19 2.94 -11.09
N THR A 219 -5.79 4.03 -10.60
CA THR A 219 -5.07 5.27 -10.28
C THR A 219 -4.11 5.03 -9.11
N SER A 220 -4.53 4.29 -8.09
CA SER A 220 -3.68 3.89 -6.96
C SER A 220 -2.44 3.09 -7.41
N LEU A 221 -2.63 2.06 -8.24
CA LEU A 221 -1.54 1.25 -8.82
C LEU A 221 -0.65 2.07 -9.77
N SER A 222 -1.22 2.99 -10.54
CA SER A 222 -0.46 3.87 -11.42
C SER A 222 0.37 4.87 -10.61
N PHE A 223 -0.19 5.41 -9.52
CA PHE A 223 0.48 6.35 -8.64
C PHE A 223 1.68 5.71 -7.95
N GLU A 224 1.58 4.46 -7.49
CA GLU A 224 2.71 3.75 -6.90
C GLU A 224 3.94 3.71 -7.84
N LYS A 225 3.70 3.58 -9.15
CA LYS A 225 4.76 3.44 -10.16
C LYS A 225 5.24 4.77 -10.72
N THR A 226 4.31 5.70 -10.95
CA THR A 226 4.58 6.93 -11.71
C THR A 226 4.61 8.18 -10.86
N LEU A 227 4.03 8.14 -9.64
CA LEU A 227 3.84 9.28 -8.74
C LEU A 227 2.95 10.39 -9.32
N LEU A 228 2.14 10.07 -10.34
CA LEU A 228 1.27 11.01 -11.04
C LEU A 228 -0.19 10.65 -10.83
N ILE A 229 -1.01 11.68 -10.59
CA ILE A 229 -2.47 11.59 -10.66
C ILE A 229 -2.92 12.44 -11.85
N PRO A 230 -3.53 11.84 -12.90
CA PRO A 230 -3.83 12.55 -14.15
C PRO A 230 -4.69 13.80 -13.98
N LYS A 231 -5.64 13.76 -13.04
CA LYS A 231 -6.52 14.86 -12.71
C LYS A 231 -6.66 14.92 -11.20
N SER A 232 -6.31 16.06 -10.61
CA SER A 232 -6.34 16.22 -9.17
C SER A 232 -6.64 17.65 -8.72
N GLN A 233 -7.04 17.78 -7.46
CA GLN A 233 -7.20 19.06 -6.77
C GLN A 233 -6.49 19.01 -5.42
N ALA A 234 -5.65 20.02 -5.16
CA ALA A 234 -4.87 20.13 -3.93
C ALA A 234 -5.56 21.06 -2.92
N PHE A 235 -5.48 20.68 -1.65
CA PHE A 235 -5.99 21.40 -0.50
C PHE A 235 -4.83 21.57 0.49
N LEU A 236 -4.36 22.80 0.66
CA LEU A 236 -3.22 23.13 1.51
C LEU A 236 -3.65 23.12 2.98
N GLY A 237 -2.83 22.51 3.85
CA GLY A 237 -3.09 22.49 5.29
C GLY A 237 -4.27 21.62 5.73
N ALA A 238 -4.82 20.82 4.82
CA ALA A 238 -6.03 20.03 5.09
C ALA A 238 -5.74 18.68 5.76
N GLY A 239 -4.48 18.23 5.79
CA GLY A 239 -4.08 17.03 6.53
C GLY A 239 -4.13 17.26 8.03
N GLN A 240 -4.20 16.17 8.81
CA GLN A 240 -4.28 16.25 10.29
C GLN A 240 -3.06 16.96 10.91
N LYS A 241 -1.91 16.97 10.23
CA LYS A 241 -0.70 17.67 10.65
C LYS A 241 -0.42 18.91 9.81
N GLY A 242 -1.42 19.43 9.11
CA GLY A 242 -1.26 20.52 8.15
C GLY A 242 -0.62 20.09 6.83
N GLU A 243 -0.61 18.79 6.50
CA GLU A 243 -0.14 18.32 5.20
C GLU A 243 -1.01 18.85 4.05
N THR A 244 -0.45 18.88 2.84
CA THR A 244 -1.25 19.09 1.63
C THR A 244 -1.98 17.80 1.27
N VAL A 245 -3.29 17.86 1.06
CA VAL A 245 -4.11 16.73 0.61
C VAL A 245 -4.48 16.93 -0.85
N ILE A 246 -4.21 15.94 -1.68
CA ILE A 246 -4.41 15.94 -3.13
C ILE A 246 -5.46 14.87 -3.43
N PHE A 247 -6.63 15.29 -3.90
CA PHE A 247 -7.70 14.38 -4.28
C PHE A 247 -7.67 14.12 -5.78
N GLU A 248 -7.88 12.87 -6.17
CA GLU A 248 -8.22 12.50 -7.54
C GLU A 248 -9.51 13.21 -7.97
N THR A 249 -9.49 13.84 -9.14
CA THR A 249 -10.68 14.40 -9.78
C THR A 249 -11.03 13.55 -11.00
N GLY A 250 -12.15 12.83 -10.91
CA GLY A 250 -12.60 11.92 -11.96
C GLY A 250 -13.29 12.63 -13.11
N LYS A 251 -13.79 11.84 -14.08
CA LYS A 251 -14.86 12.31 -14.98
C LYS A 251 -16.19 12.49 -14.22
N ASP A 252 -16.37 11.70 -13.17
CA ASP A 252 -17.49 11.83 -12.24
C ASP A 252 -17.32 13.09 -11.38
N ALA A 253 -18.19 14.07 -11.60
CA ALA A 253 -18.20 15.33 -10.85
C ALA A 253 -18.43 15.12 -9.34
N THR A 254 -19.02 14.00 -8.94
CA THR A 254 -19.31 13.68 -7.53
C THR A 254 -18.15 13.00 -6.82
N LEU A 255 -17.17 12.44 -7.56
CA LEU A 255 -16.06 11.68 -6.97
C LEU A 255 -15.29 12.50 -5.94
N LEU A 256 -14.93 13.74 -6.30
CA LEU A 256 -14.20 14.64 -5.42
C LEU A 256 -14.97 14.88 -4.12
N GLN A 257 -16.25 15.21 -4.23
CA GLN A 257 -17.09 15.49 -3.06
C GLN A 257 -17.18 14.26 -2.16
N ARG A 258 -17.45 13.07 -2.73
CA ARG A 258 -17.51 11.80 -2.00
C ARG A 258 -16.19 11.47 -1.28
N LEU A 259 -15.04 11.64 -1.95
CA LEU A 259 -13.74 11.38 -1.34
C LEU A 259 -13.45 12.35 -0.19
N ARG A 260 -13.79 13.64 -0.36
CA ARG A 260 -13.63 14.65 0.69
C ARG A 260 -14.48 14.31 1.91
N ASP A 261 -15.77 14.04 1.71
CA ASP A 261 -16.70 13.75 2.80
C ASP A 261 -16.25 12.52 3.59
N LYS A 262 -15.83 11.45 2.90
CA LYS A 262 -15.30 10.24 3.56
C LYS A 262 -13.97 10.48 4.29
N PHE A 263 -13.02 11.16 3.64
CA PHE A 263 -11.69 11.39 4.21
C PHE A 263 -11.75 12.29 5.47
N PHE A 264 -12.53 13.38 5.40
CA PHE A 264 -12.62 14.33 6.51
C PHE A 264 -13.53 13.85 7.64
N SER A 265 -14.61 13.12 7.36
CA SER A 265 -15.48 12.56 8.42
C SER A 265 -14.76 11.56 9.33
N ARG A 266 -13.84 10.75 8.78
CA ARG A 266 -13.00 9.85 9.59
C ARG A 266 -11.95 10.59 10.39
N SER A 267 -11.36 11.65 9.82
CA SER A 267 -10.34 12.44 10.52
C SER A 267 -10.87 13.13 11.77
N SER A 268 -12.17 13.46 11.81
CA SER A 268 -12.80 13.98 13.03
C SER A 268 -13.02 12.95 14.13
N MET A 269 -13.04 11.65 13.83
CA MET A 269 -13.33 10.61 14.85
C MET A 269 -12.08 10.18 15.63
N SER A 270 -10.88 10.18 15.04
CA SER A 270 -9.68 9.77 15.78
C SER A 270 -9.20 10.80 16.81
N ALA A 271 -9.79 12.00 16.85
CA ALA A 271 -9.44 13.07 17.79
C ALA A 271 -10.25 13.03 19.10
N LEU A 272 -11.23 12.13 19.25
CA LEU A 272 -12.20 12.15 20.35
C LEU A 272 -12.20 10.91 21.26
N GLU A 273 -11.24 10.00 21.14
CA GLU A 273 -11.02 9.00 22.19
C GLU A 273 -9.83 9.45 23.07
N PRO A 274 -10.07 10.22 24.15
CA PRO A 274 -9.07 10.36 25.19
C PRO A 274 -8.83 8.97 25.76
N ASP A 275 -7.57 8.55 25.69
CA ASP A 275 -7.03 7.31 26.24
C ASP A 275 -7.34 7.27 27.76
N SER A 276 -8.50 6.74 28.14
CA SER A 276 -9.04 6.82 29.49
C SER A 276 -8.41 5.80 30.45
N ASN A 277 -7.23 5.26 30.10
CA ASN A 277 -6.46 4.31 30.90
C ASN A 277 -5.03 4.80 31.10
N ARG A 278 -4.89 5.95 31.78
CA ARG A 278 -3.65 6.34 32.46
C ARG A 278 -3.93 6.70 33.91
#